data_AF-A0A4Q3YNP0-F1
#
_entry.id   AF-A0A4Q3YNP0-F1
#
_cell.length_a   1.000
_cell.length_b   1.000
_cell.length_c   1.000
_cell.angle_alpha   90.00
_cell.angle_beta   90.00
_cell.angle_gamma   90.00
#
_symmetry.space_group_name_H-M   'P 1'
#
loop_
_entity.id
_entity.type
_entity.pdbx_description
1 polymer ?
#
loop_
_entity_poly.entity_id
_entity_poly.type
_entity_poly.pdbx_seq_one_letter_code
_entity_poly.pdbx_strand_id
1 'polypeptide(L)'
;MGKPCFYVNLSTWILTAARNEPSTWTQIVEWLISLSAGGIIVIDEIDKCGGHGEYIQSVRLELHDLLDGTIPRSAKIPDPTPDYMGTTFGAILKVDRETLAAVLKERVMVIGCGAWQSVWESKSNSLGFCCQPNPDLPTASQVTASLDPELRQRFRDRAYFLPPMVAEDYAQVAGKIADQIPASVRSSWTRLSGSAILRAEESNLGMRAFEELLLSSIVASKRLITGEKEKVREKQEGRLKGV
;
A
#
# COMPACT_ATOMS: atom_id res chain seq x y z
N MET A 1 30.32 -8.53 -0.87
CA MET A 1 29.72 -7.18 -0.86
C MET A 1 28.38 -7.27 -0.17
N GLY A 2 28.21 -6.65 0.99
CA GLY A 2 26.93 -6.64 1.70
C GLY A 2 25.90 -5.85 0.90
N LYS A 3 24.74 -6.44 0.60
CA LYS A 3 23.62 -5.70 -0.01
C LYS A 3 23.11 -4.71 1.05
N PRO A 4 22.88 -3.43 0.71
CA PRO A 4 22.26 -2.50 1.65
C PRO A 4 20.83 -2.99 1.96
N CYS A 5 20.63 -3.46 3.18
CA CYS A 5 19.29 -3.71 3.72
C CYS A 5 18.71 -2.38 4.15
N PHE A 6 17.70 -1.89 3.43
CA PHE A 6 16.91 -0.74 3.83
C PHE A 6 15.73 -1.22 4.68
N TYR A 7 15.64 -0.72 5.91
CA TYR A 7 14.45 -0.88 6.73
C TYR A 7 13.47 0.25 6.37
N VAL A 8 12.38 -0.08 5.67
CA VAL A 8 11.32 0.88 5.32
C VAL A 8 10.23 0.78 6.39
N ASN A 9 10.14 1.79 7.25
CA ASN A 9 9.00 1.95 8.16
C ASN A 9 7.96 2.83 7.45
N LEU A 10 6.86 2.24 6.98
CA LEU A 10 5.72 2.98 6.44
C LEU A 10 4.88 3.49 7.62
N SER A 11 5.26 4.64 8.17
CA SER A 11 4.63 5.17 9.39
C SER A 11 3.40 6.05 9.15
N THR A 12 3.14 6.50 7.91
CA THR A 12 2.14 7.53 7.64
C THR A 12 1.54 7.39 6.25
N TRP A 13 0.22 7.45 6.16
CA TRP A 13 -0.54 7.49 4.91
C TRP A 13 -1.12 8.89 4.71
N ILE A 14 -0.83 9.52 3.58
CA ILE A 14 -1.36 10.84 3.21
C ILE A 14 -2.28 10.65 2.00
N LEU A 15 -3.54 11.07 2.12
CA LEU A 15 -4.53 11.00 1.05
C LEU A 15 -4.49 12.28 0.20
N THR A 16 -4.22 12.14 -1.10
CA THR A 16 -4.18 13.24 -2.09
C THR A 16 -5.58 13.64 -2.55
N ALA A 17 -5.77 14.93 -2.90
CA ALA A 17 -6.98 15.53 -3.47
C ALA A 17 -8.34 15.27 -2.78
N ALA A 18 -8.35 14.66 -1.59
CA ALA A 18 -9.53 14.70 -0.74
C ALA A 18 -9.61 16.07 -0.06
N ARG A 19 -10.84 16.55 0.25
CA ARG A 19 -11.05 17.75 1.07
C ARG A 19 -10.65 17.45 2.51
N ASN A 20 -9.35 17.29 2.73
CA ASN A 20 -8.75 16.93 4.00
C ASN A 20 -8.28 18.19 4.71
N GLU A 21 -8.49 18.22 6.02
CA GLU A 21 -7.88 19.18 6.92
C GLU A 21 -7.09 18.40 7.98
N PRO A 22 -5.75 18.50 8.01
CA PRO A 22 -4.89 19.33 7.16
C PRO A 22 -4.77 18.84 5.69
N SER A 23 -4.50 19.76 4.77
CA SER A 23 -4.33 19.43 3.33
C SER A 23 -3.12 18.53 3.08
N THR A 24 -3.12 17.81 1.95
CA THR A 24 -2.01 16.93 1.50
C THR A 24 -0.64 17.58 1.70
N TRP A 25 -0.48 18.79 1.17
CA TRP A 25 0.78 19.52 1.22
C TRP A 25 1.16 20.01 2.60
N THR A 26 0.19 20.32 3.46
CA THR A 26 0.48 20.67 4.85
C THR A 26 1.06 19.45 5.59
N GLN A 27 0.49 18.26 5.38
CA GLN A 27 1.02 17.02 5.94
C GLN A 27 2.42 16.68 5.41
N ILE A 28 2.66 16.88 4.10
CA ILE A 28 4.00 16.69 3.52
C ILE A 28 4.99 17.68 4.14
N VAL A 29 4.63 18.94 4.32
CA VAL A 29 5.50 19.94 4.97
C VAL A 29 5.83 19.54 6.40
N GLU A 30 4.84 19.17 7.21
CA GLU A 30 5.06 18.70 8.58
C GLU A 30 6.00 17.47 8.62
N TRP A 31 5.79 16.53 7.70
CA TRP A 31 6.66 15.37 7.55
C TRP A 31 8.09 15.77 7.15
N LEU A 32 8.27 16.65 6.16
CA LEU A 32 9.58 17.15 5.73
C LEU A 32 10.35 17.83 6.87
N ILE A 33 9.66 18.61 7.72
CA ILE A 33 10.24 19.24 8.91
C ILE A 33 10.77 18.19 9.89
N SER A 34 10.08 17.06 10.01
CA SER A 34 10.46 15.95 10.91
C SER A 34 11.64 15.10 10.40
N LEU A 35 12.07 15.26 9.15
CA LEU A 35 13.09 14.40 8.53
C LEU A 35 14.51 14.68 9.04
N SER A 36 15.03 13.75 9.84
CA SER A 36 16.43 13.79 10.30
C SER A 36 17.44 13.25 9.29
N ALA A 37 17.09 12.24 8.47
CA ALA A 37 18.02 11.52 7.59
C ALA A 37 17.56 11.38 6.12
N GLY A 38 16.46 12.04 5.73
CA GLY A 38 15.81 11.84 4.43
C GLY A 38 14.64 10.86 4.51
N GLY A 39 13.91 10.69 3.41
CA GLY A 39 12.65 9.96 3.41
C GLY A 39 12.26 9.37 2.06
N ILE A 40 11.22 8.53 2.06
CA ILE A 40 10.65 7.94 0.86
C ILE A 40 9.16 8.29 0.82
N ILE A 41 8.70 8.82 -0.31
CA ILE A 41 7.28 8.99 -0.60
C ILE A 41 6.89 7.91 -1.63
N VAL A 42 5.87 7.12 -1.30
CA VAL A 42 5.28 6.15 -2.21
C VAL A 42 3.94 6.70 -2.67
N ILE A 43 3.80 6.93 -3.98
CA ILE A 43 2.56 7.33 -4.62
C ILE A 43 1.90 6.07 -5.15
N ASP A 44 0.78 5.67 -4.56
CA ASP A 44 0.00 4.52 -5.03
C ASP A 44 -0.96 4.93 -6.17
N GLU A 45 -1.36 3.95 -6.98
CA GLU A 45 -2.31 4.08 -8.09
C GLU A 45 -1.99 5.20 -9.11
N ILE A 46 -0.71 5.43 -9.39
CA ILE A 46 -0.27 6.48 -10.33
C ILE A 46 -0.79 6.23 -11.76
N ASP A 47 -1.05 4.98 -12.12
CA ASP A 47 -1.64 4.59 -13.40
C ASP A 47 -3.06 5.12 -13.61
N LYS A 48 -3.77 5.52 -12.53
CA LYS A 48 -5.09 6.14 -12.61
C LYS A 48 -5.06 7.64 -12.86
N CYS A 49 -3.88 8.26 -12.81
CA CYS A 49 -3.74 9.70 -13.01
C CYS A 49 -3.98 10.13 -14.46
N GLY A 50 -4.10 9.21 -15.43
CA GLY A 50 -4.32 9.51 -16.86
C GLY A 50 -5.75 9.92 -17.28
N GLY A 51 -6.74 9.86 -16.39
CA GLY A 51 -8.16 10.10 -16.75
C GLY A 51 -8.55 11.57 -17.03
N HIS A 52 -9.83 11.85 -17.25
CA HIS A 52 -10.32 13.23 -17.44
C HIS A 52 -11.25 13.64 -16.29
N GLY A 53 -11.16 14.91 -15.86
CA GLY A 53 -12.05 15.49 -14.83
C GLY A 53 -11.32 16.45 -13.89
N GLU A 54 -12.07 17.35 -13.26
CA GLU A 54 -11.53 18.37 -12.34
C GLU A 54 -10.77 17.75 -11.16
N TYR A 55 -11.29 16.65 -10.61
CA TYR A 55 -10.64 15.92 -9.52
C TYR A 55 -9.26 15.41 -9.94
N ILE A 56 -9.17 14.72 -11.08
CA ILE A 56 -7.91 14.16 -11.60
C ILE A 56 -6.92 15.29 -11.93
N GLN A 57 -7.42 16.41 -12.46
CA GLN A 57 -6.58 17.58 -12.71
C GLN A 57 -5.99 18.14 -11.40
N SER A 58 -6.77 18.21 -10.32
CA SER A 58 -6.25 18.66 -9.02
C SER A 58 -5.17 17.72 -8.47
N VAL A 59 -5.38 16.40 -8.58
CA VAL A 59 -4.38 15.38 -8.20
C VAL A 59 -3.09 15.57 -9.00
N ARG A 60 -3.20 15.75 -10.32
CA ARG A 60 -2.02 15.96 -11.17
C ARG A 60 -1.22 17.20 -10.79
N LEU A 61 -1.89 18.31 -10.51
CA LEU A 61 -1.20 19.52 -10.08
C LEU A 61 -0.44 19.28 -8.77
N GLU A 62 -1.06 18.62 -7.79
CA GLU A 62 -0.38 18.23 -6.55
C GLU A 62 0.82 17.31 -6.81
N LEU A 63 0.68 16.34 -7.71
CA LEU A 63 1.75 15.43 -8.10
C LEU A 63 2.88 16.14 -8.87
N HIS A 64 2.57 17.07 -9.76
CA HIS A 64 3.56 17.84 -10.51
C HIS A 64 4.37 18.71 -9.56
N ASP A 65 3.71 19.42 -8.64
CA ASP A 65 4.40 20.19 -7.60
C ASP A 65 5.33 19.27 -6.76
N LEU A 66 4.89 18.05 -6.43
CA LEU A 66 5.68 17.09 -5.66
C LEU A 66 6.92 16.63 -6.41
N LEU A 67 6.74 16.22 -7.67
CA LEU A 67 7.80 15.69 -8.51
C LEU A 67 8.79 16.78 -8.95
N ASP A 68 8.32 18.02 -9.10
CA ASP A 68 9.15 19.20 -9.38
C ASP A 68 9.88 19.71 -8.11
N GLY A 69 9.57 19.12 -6.95
CA GLY A 69 10.12 19.51 -5.65
C GLY A 69 9.69 20.92 -5.22
N THR A 70 8.51 21.36 -5.63
CA THR A 70 7.95 22.68 -5.35
C THR A 70 6.94 22.58 -4.22
N ILE A 71 7.10 23.40 -3.17
CA ILE A 71 6.10 23.45 -2.09
C ILE A 71 5.04 24.52 -2.44
N PRO A 72 3.77 24.18 -2.67
CA PRO A 72 2.75 25.13 -3.13
C PRO A 72 2.44 26.20 -2.10
N ARG A 73 2.14 27.43 -2.56
CA ARG A 73 1.84 28.57 -1.68
C ARG A 73 0.65 28.32 -0.74
N SER A 74 -0.27 27.45 -1.12
CA SER A 74 -1.42 27.02 -0.31
C SER A 74 -1.04 26.13 0.87
N ALA A 75 0.15 25.52 0.87
CA ALA A 75 0.64 24.71 1.97
C ALA A 75 0.95 25.60 3.18
N LYS A 76 0.34 25.28 4.33
CA LYS A 76 0.64 25.95 5.60
C LYS A 76 2.02 25.49 6.06
N ILE A 77 2.91 26.46 6.32
CA ILE A 77 4.20 26.21 6.95
C ILE A 77 4.03 26.60 8.42
N PRO A 78 4.34 25.71 9.38
CA PRO A 78 4.28 26.05 10.79
C PRO A 78 5.12 27.30 11.06
N ASP A 79 4.49 28.34 11.61
CA ASP A 79 5.23 29.51 12.04
C ASP A 79 6.18 29.08 13.17
N PRO A 80 7.41 29.62 13.22
CA PRO A 80 8.25 29.45 14.40
C PRO A 80 7.52 30.06 15.59
N THR A 81 6.94 29.23 16.45
CA THR A 81 6.31 29.70 17.69
C THR A 81 7.40 30.44 18.47
N PRO A 82 7.21 31.73 18.81
CA PRO A 82 8.14 32.38 19.72
C PRO A 82 8.10 31.58 21.01
N ASP A 83 9.26 31.09 21.45
CA ASP A 83 9.39 30.42 22.73
C ASP A 83 9.18 31.47 23.83
N TYR A 84 7.93 31.73 24.21
CA TYR A 84 7.56 32.69 25.25
C TYR A 84 7.95 32.19 26.66
N MET A 85 8.42 30.95 26.78
CA MET A 85 8.80 30.31 28.03
C MET A 85 10.23 29.80 27.90
N GLY A 86 11.20 30.72 28.04
CA GLY A 86 12.64 30.54 27.83
C GLY A 86 13.30 29.36 28.56
N THR A 87 12.97 28.16 28.14
CA THR A 87 13.52 26.89 28.59
C THR A 87 13.57 25.97 27.38
N THR A 88 14.55 26.16 26.51
CA THR A 88 15.64 25.20 26.23
C THR A 88 16.36 25.67 24.96
N PHE A 89 17.69 25.61 24.96
CA PHE A 89 18.52 25.84 23.78
C PHE A 89 18.13 24.91 22.63
N GLY A 90 17.29 25.40 21.72
CA GLY A 90 17.07 24.85 20.41
C GLY A 90 16.73 26.01 19.51
N ALA A 91 17.68 26.49 18.71
CA ALA A 91 17.38 27.48 17.69
C ALA A 91 16.21 26.94 16.87
N ILE A 92 15.05 27.60 16.96
CA ILE A 92 13.92 27.31 16.09
C ILE A 92 14.42 27.74 14.71
N LEU A 93 15.00 26.79 13.97
CA LEU A 93 15.37 26.98 12.59
C LEU A 93 14.08 27.42 11.90
N LYS A 94 14.04 28.68 11.49
CA LYS A 94 12.95 29.20 10.67
C LYS A 94 12.98 28.38 9.39
N VAL A 95 12.11 27.38 9.30
CA VAL A 95 12.01 26.55 8.12
C VAL A 95 11.19 27.34 7.11
N ASP A 96 11.86 27.82 6.07
CA ASP A 96 11.18 28.47 4.96
C ASP A 96 10.88 27.48 3.83
N ARG A 97 10.11 27.96 2.86
CA ARG A 97 9.63 27.19 1.72
C ARG A 97 10.78 26.70 0.82
N GLU A 98 11.84 27.50 0.71
CA GLU A 98 13.01 27.19 -0.11
C GLU A 98 13.83 26.06 0.53
N THR A 99 13.98 26.10 1.85
CA THR A 99 14.61 25.04 2.65
C THR A 99 13.84 23.73 2.51
N LEU A 100 12.51 23.76 2.60
CA LEU A 100 11.67 22.57 2.42
C LEU A 100 11.75 22.01 1.00
N ALA A 101 11.73 22.87 -0.01
CA ALA A 101 11.90 22.47 -1.41
C ALA A 101 13.27 21.79 -1.63
N ALA A 102 14.34 22.32 -1.03
CA ALA A 102 15.67 21.69 -1.08
C ALA A 102 15.67 20.31 -0.41
N VAL A 103 15.07 20.17 0.78
CA VAL A 103 14.93 18.87 1.46
C VAL A 103 14.17 17.88 0.58
N LEU A 104 13.04 18.29 -0.01
CA LEU A 104 12.25 17.43 -0.90
C LEU A 104 13.06 16.98 -2.13
N LYS A 105 13.87 17.86 -2.74
CA LYS A 105 14.66 17.52 -3.93
C LYS A 105 15.88 16.64 -3.63
N GLU A 106 16.55 16.90 -2.52
CA GLU A 106 17.88 16.33 -2.25
C GLU A 106 17.83 15.13 -1.31
N ARG A 107 16.81 15.05 -0.45
CA ARG A 107 16.75 14.09 0.66
C ARG A 107 15.53 13.17 0.60
N VAL A 108 14.65 13.34 -0.38
CA VAL A 108 13.47 12.49 -0.53
C VAL A 108 13.52 11.71 -1.84
N MET A 109 13.28 10.42 -1.75
CA MET A 109 13.07 9.56 -2.91
C MET A 109 11.57 9.38 -3.13
N VAL A 110 11.10 9.68 -4.34
CA VAL A 110 9.70 9.48 -4.73
C VAL A 110 9.58 8.23 -5.59
N ILE A 111 8.66 7.33 -5.23
CA ILE A 111 8.37 6.08 -5.94
C ILE A 111 6.91 6.12 -6.38
N GLY A 112 6.67 6.03 -7.68
CA GLY A 112 5.33 5.83 -8.24
C GLY A 112 5.02 4.34 -8.36
N CYS A 113 3.86 3.92 -7.86
CA CYS A 113 3.36 2.55 -7.89
C CYS A 113 1.98 2.53 -8.57
N GLY A 114 1.66 1.42 -9.21
CA GLY A 114 0.40 1.22 -9.92
C GLY A 114 0.25 -0.22 -10.39
N ALA A 115 -0.95 -0.61 -10.79
CA ALA A 115 -1.24 -1.97 -11.24
C ALA A 115 -1.20 -2.11 -12.77
N TRP A 116 -1.41 -1.01 -13.51
CA TRP A 116 -1.40 -0.95 -14.97
C TRP A 116 -2.29 -2.00 -15.63
N GLN A 117 -3.46 -2.27 -15.06
CA GLN A 117 -4.38 -3.34 -15.48
C GLN A 117 -4.68 -3.32 -16.98
N SER A 118 -4.86 -2.13 -17.56
CA SER A 118 -5.12 -1.95 -19.00
C SER A 118 -4.01 -2.49 -19.90
N VAL A 119 -2.75 -2.46 -19.43
CA VAL A 119 -1.61 -2.99 -20.18
C VAL A 119 -1.64 -4.52 -20.20
N TRP A 120 -2.07 -5.13 -19.10
CA TRP A 120 -2.27 -6.59 -19.01
C TRP A 120 -3.44 -7.06 -19.87
N GLU A 121 -4.57 -6.36 -19.84
CA GLU A 121 -5.79 -6.71 -20.58
C GLU A 121 -5.62 -6.55 -22.11
N SER A 122 -4.80 -5.58 -22.55
CA SER A 122 -4.52 -5.40 -23.98
C SER A 122 -3.88 -6.62 -24.65
N LYS A 123 -3.24 -7.50 -23.87
CA LYS A 123 -2.65 -8.77 -24.33
C LYS A 123 -3.60 -9.95 -24.27
N SER A 124 -4.68 -9.89 -23.49
CA SER A 124 -5.67 -10.99 -23.38
C SER A 124 -6.74 -10.96 -24.47
N ASN A 125 -6.78 -9.93 -25.32
CA ASN A 125 -7.77 -9.77 -26.39
C ASN A 125 -7.48 -10.59 -27.66
N SER A 126 -7.00 -11.84 -27.54
CA SER A 126 -7.12 -12.79 -28.63
C SER A 126 -8.54 -13.36 -28.64
N LEU A 127 -9.42 -12.81 -29.47
CA LEU A 127 -10.72 -13.43 -29.80
C LEU A 127 -10.46 -14.77 -30.52
N GLY A 128 -10.55 -15.89 -29.78
CA GLY A 128 -10.41 -17.25 -30.31
C GLY A 128 -10.16 -18.31 -29.24
N PHE A 129 -10.45 -19.58 -29.55
CA PHE A 129 -10.33 -20.77 -28.66
C PHE A 129 -8.88 -21.15 -28.26
N CYS A 130 -7.93 -20.22 -28.36
CA CYS A 130 -6.53 -20.41 -27.99
C CYS A 130 -6.15 -19.34 -26.95
N CYS A 131 -6.78 -19.39 -25.76
CA CYS A 131 -6.29 -18.65 -24.61
C CYS A 131 -4.88 -19.18 -24.30
N GLN A 132 -3.86 -18.38 -24.60
CA GLN A 132 -2.49 -18.69 -24.17
C GLN A 132 -2.51 -18.73 -22.62
N PRO A 133 -2.08 -19.84 -21.99
CA PRO A 133 -2.22 -20.04 -20.55
C PRO A 133 -1.34 -19.09 -19.71
N ASN A 134 -0.45 -18.32 -20.34
CA ASN A 134 0.35 -17.29 -19.68
C ASN A 134 0.49 -16.08 -20.63
N PRO A 135 -0.20 -14.95 -20.37
CA PRO A 135 0.09 -13.73 -21.11
C PRO A 135 1.53 -13.30 -20.82
N ASP A 136 2.30 -13.00 -21.87
CA ASP A 136 3.66 -12.46 -21.71
C ASP A 136 3.63 -11.22 -20.81
N LEU A 137 4.59 -11.13 -19.89
CA LEU A 137 4.75 -9.94 -19.03
C LEU A 137 4.80 -8.66 -19.87
N PRO A 138 4.14 -7.56 -19.45
CA PRO A 138 4.28 -6.26 -20.10
C PRO A 138 5.74 -5.87 -20.24
N THR A 139 6.12 -5.32 -21.38
CA THR A 139 7.45 -4.73 -21.52
C THR A 139 7.51 -3.40 -20.77
N ALA A 140 8.71 -3.00 -20.36
CA ALA A 140 8.90 -1.70 -19.72
C ALA A 140 8.40 -0.53 -20.59
N SER A 141 8.58 -0.64 -21.90
CA SER A 141 8.08 0.34 -22.85
C SER A 141 6.55 0.41 -22.88
N GLN A 142 5.83 -0.71 -22.72
CA GLN A 142 4.36 -0.72 -22.73
C GLN A 142 3.80 -0.02 -21.48
N VAL A 143 4.35 -0.33 -20.31
CA VAL A 143 3.94 0.31 -19.05
C VAL A 143 4.28 1.80 -19.08
N THR A 144 5.49 2.15 -19.52
CA THR A 144 5.92 3.55 -19.63
C THR A 144 5.10 4.33 -20.65
N ALA A 145 4.66 3.72 -21.75
CA ALA A 145 3.82 4.37 -22.75
C ALA A 145 2.38 4.63 -22.28
N SER A 146 1.91 3.89 -21.27
CA SER A 146 0.57 4.07 -20.69
C SER A 146 0.49 5.18 -19.64
N LEU A 147 1.63 5.65 -19.14
CA LEU A 147 1.71 6.81 -18.27
C LEU A 147 1.42 8.10 -19.06
N ASP A 148 0.80 9.07 -18.39
CA ASP A 148 0.64 10.40 -18.94
C ASP A 148 2.02 10.97 -19.36
N PRO A 149 2.15 11.56 -20.57
CA PRO A 149 3.45 12.01 -21.08
C PRO A 149 4.15 13.00 -20.17
N GLU A 150 3.40 13.86 -19.48
CA GLU A 150 3.92 14.89 -18.60
C GLU A 150 4.42 14.27 -17.28
N LEU A 151 3.69 13.31 -16.71
CA LEU A 151 4.15 12.54 -15.55
C LEU A 151 5.39 11.71 -15.88
N ARG A 152 5.41 11.07 -17.05
CA ARG A 152 6.54 10.25 -17.51
C ARG A 152 7.84 11.05 -17.57
N GLN A 153 7.80 12.31 -18.00
CA GLN A 153 9.00 13.15 -18.09
C GLN A 153 9.60 13.50 -16.72
N ARG A 154 8.80 13.40 -15.65
CA ARG A 154 9.22 13.73 -14.27
C ARG A 154 9.76 12.53 -13.50
N PHE A 155 9.40 11.31 -13.91
CA PHE A 155 10.06 10.11 -13.42
C PHE A 155 11.33 9.84 -14.21
N ARG A 156 12.32 9.24 -13.55
CA ARG A 156 13.49 8.70 -14.25
C ARG A 156 13.03 7.53 -15.13
N ASP A 157 13.79 7.24 -16.20
CA ASP A 157 13.56 6.10 -17.11
C ASP A 157 13.92 4.75 -16.48
N ARG A 158 13.44 4.50 -15.26
CA ARG A 158 13.63 3.26 -14.51
C ARG A 158 12.28 2.77 -14.00
N ALA A 159 11.78 1.71 -14.61
CA ALA A 159 10.62 0.98 -14.14
C ALA A 159 11.05 -0.34 -13.50
N TYR A 160 10.46 -0.69 -12.37
CA TYR A 160 10.63 -1.98 -11.72
C TYR A 160 9.31 -2.75 -11.81
N PHE A 161 9.42 -4.03 -12.16
CA PHE A 161 8.26 -4.90 -12.32
C PHE A 161 8.25 -5.91 -11.18
N LEU A 162 7.12 -5.94 -10.47
CA LEU A 162 6.83 -7.02 -9.56
C LEU A 162 6.08 -8.10 -10.35
N PRO A 163 6.62 -9.32 -10.49
CA PRO A 163 5.90 -10.39 -11.14
C PRO A 163 4.65 -10.75 -10.33
N PRO A 164 3.60 -11.30 -10.99
CA PRO A 164 2.49 -11.92 -10.28
C PRO A 164 2.99 -12.98 -9.30
N MET A 165 2.31 -13.12 -8.17
CA MET A 165 2.65 -14.13 -7.17
C MET A 165 2.36 -15.53 -7.70
N VAL A 166 3.30 -16.46 -7.49
CA VAL A 166 3.10 -17.90 -7.75
C VAL A 166 2.71 -18.64 -6.47
N ALA A 167 2.24 -19.88 -6.59
CA ALA A 167 1.86 -20.71 -5.43
C ALA A 167 2.90 -20.74 -4.30
N GLU A 168 4.19 -20.77 -4.64
CA GLU A 168 5.28 -20.75 -3.65
C GLU A 168 5.31 -19.43 -2.86
N ASP A 169 5.17 -18.28 -3.52
CA ASP A 169 5.12 -16.97 -2.87
C ASP A 169 3.94 -16.92 -1.90
N TYR A 170 2.78 -17.41 -2.33
CA TYR A 170 1.60 -17.46 -1.48
C TYR A 170 1.81 -18.32 -0.23
N ALA A 171 2.42 -19.50 -0.38
CA ALA A 171 2.72 -20.39 0.73
C ALA A 171 3.69 -19.75 1.73
N GLN A 172 4.74 -19.09 1.24
CA GLN A 172 5.72 -18.39 2.08
C GLN A 172 5.07 -17.25 2.86
N VAL A 173 4.25 -16.42 2.21
CA VAL A 173 3.54 -15.32 2.86
C VAL A 173 2.48 -15.85 3.85
N ALA A 174 1.75 -16.90 3.49
CA ALA A 174 0.77 -17.53 4.38
C ALA A 174 1.41 -18.04 5.67
N GLY A 175 2.62 -18.62 5.59
CA GLY A 175 3.40 -19.04 6.75
C GLY A 175 3.79 -17.87 7.65
N LYS A 176 4.32 -16.79 7.07
CA LYS A 176 4.71 -15.58 7.83
C LYS A 176 3.52 -14.92 8.53
N ILE A 177 2.34 -14.92 7.90
CA ILE A 177 1.11 -14.39 8.52
C ILE A 177 0.64 -15.33 9.65
N ALA A 178 0.75 -16.65 9.46
CA ALA A 178 0.35 -17.64 10.47
C ALA A 178 1.06 -17.43 11.81
N ASP A 179 2.32 -16.98 11.78
CA ASP A 179 3.12 -16.69 12.97
C ASP A 179 2.61 -15.48 13.75
N GLN A 180 1.97 -14.52 13.08
CA GLN A 180 1.49 -13.26 13.66
C GLN A 180 0.03 -13.31 14.11
N ILE A 181 -0.77 -14.25 13.58
CA ILE A 181 -2.18 -14.37 13.95
C ILE A 181 -2.37 -15.12 15.29
N PRO A 182 -3.46 -14.83 16.03
CA PRO A 182 -3.77 -15.50 17.30
C PRO A 182 -3.87 -17.03 17.17
N ALA A 183 -3.41 -17.75 18.19
CA ALA A 183 -3.45 -19.22 18.23
C ALA A 183 -4.86 -19.80 18.02
N SER A 184 -5.90 -19.09 18.47
CA SER A 184 -7.30 -19.47 18.28
C SER A 184 -7.77 -19.48 16.82
N VAL A 185 -7.08 -18.76 15.93
CA VAL A 185 -7.41 -18.65 14.49
C VAL A 185 -6.49 -19.51 13.62
N ARG A 186 -5.28 -19.79 14.11
CA ARG A 186 -4.20 -20.46 13.35
C ARG A 186 -4.57 -21.85 12.81
N SER A 187 -5.37 -22.62 13.56
CA SER A 187 -5.82 -23.94 13.10
C SER A 187 -6.74 -23.85 11.88
N SER A 188 -7.71 -22.93 11.90
CA SER A 188 -8.58 -22.64 10.76
C SER A 188 -7.80 -22.06 9.58
N TRP A 189 -6.86 -21.16 9.83
CA TRP A 189 -5.96 -20.60 8.82
C TRP A 189 -5.19 -21.68 8.08
N THR A 190 -4.49 -22.54 8.82
CA THR A 190 -3.68 -23.62 8.25
C THR A 190 -4.55 -24.55 7.39
N ARG A 191 -5.73 -24.93 7.90
CA ARG A 191 -6.69 -25.79 7.19
C ARG A 191 -7.21 -25.17 5.89
N LEU A 192 -7.47 -23.86 5.87
CA LEU A 192 -8.07 -23.17 4.73
C LEU A 192 -7.01 -22.67 3.72
N SER A 193 -5.75 -22.55 4.13
CA SER A 193 -4.69 -21.95 3.33
C SER A 193 -4.48 -22.65 1.99
N GLY A 194 -4.37 -23.99 1.95
CA GLY A 194 -4.09 -24.72 0.71
C GLY A 194 -5.10 -24.46 -0.40
N SER A 195 -6.40 -24.52 -0.12
CA SER A 195 -7.45 -24.24 -1.11
C SER A 195 -7.59 -22.74 -1.43
N ALA A 196 -7.24 -21.86 -0.49
CA ALA A 196 -7.19 -20.43 -0.75
C ALA A 196 -6.04 -20.07 -1.71
N ILE A 197 -4.87 -20.68 -1.54
CA ILE A 197 -3.69 -20.46 -2.41
C ILE A 197 -3.98 -20.89 -3.84
N LEU A 198 -4.54 -22.09 -4.04
CA LEU A 198 -4.89 -22.58 -5.38
C LEU A 198 -5.87 -21.63 -6.09
N ARG A 199 -6.93 -21.20 -5.39
CA ARG A 199 -7.90 -20.24 -5.95
C ARG A 199 -7.27 -18.88 -6.25
N ALA A 200 -6.34 -18.42 -5.40
CA ALA A 200 -5.67 -17.14 -5.57
C ALA A 200 -4.75 -17.11 -6.79
N GLU A 201 -4.08 -18.21 -7.07
CA GLU A 201 -3.26 -18.39 -8.27
C GLU A 201 -4.15 -18.46 -9.52
N GLU A 202 -5.19 -19.30 -9.52
CA GLU A 202 -6.13 -19.42 -10.65
C GLU A 202 -6.84 -18.10 -10.98
N SER A 203 -7.15 -17.30 -9.96
CA SER A 203 -7.92 -16.06 -10.10
C SER A 203 -7.07 -14.79 -10.06
N ASN A 204 -5.73 -14.89 -10.01
CA ASN A 204 -4.80 -13.76 -9.91
C ASN A 204 -5.15 -12.73 -8.81
N LEU A 205 -5.53 -13.20 -7.61
CA LEU A 205 -6.03 -12.32 -6.54
C LEU A 205 -4.93 -11.47 -5.87
N GLY A 206 -3.67 -11.90 -5.94
CA GLY A 206 -2.56 -11.29 -5.22
C GLY A 206 -2.80 -11.27 -3.71
N MET A 207 -2.38 -10.21 -3.03
CA MET A 207 -2.47 -10.10 -1.57
C MET A 207 -3.90 -10.14 -1.01
N ARG A 208 -4.92 -9.84 -1.81
CA ARG A 208 -6.35 -9.91 -1.40
C ARG A 208 -6.76 -11.30 -0.93
N ALA A 209 -6.11 -12.34 -1.46
CA ALA A 209 -6.33 -13.71 -1.02
C ALA A 209 -6.10 -13.91 0.49
N PHE A 210 -5.15 -13.19 1.09
CA PHE A 210 -4.87 -13.30 2.52
C PHE A 210 -5.91 -12.59 3.38
N GLU A 211 -6.49 -11.50 2.89
CA GLU A 211 -7.59 -10.80 3.57
C GLU A 211 -8.81 -11.72 3.65
N GLU A 212 -9.18 -12.34 2.53
CA GLU A 212 -10.28 -13.30 2.45
C GLU A 212 -10.01 -14.54 3.31
N LEU A 213 -8.77 -15.07 3.27
CA LEU A 213 -8.37 -16.21 4.09
C LEU A 213 -8.42 -15.87 5.57
N LEU A 214 -7.98 -14.68 5.98
CA LEU A 214 -8.01 -14.23 7.37
C LEU A 214 -9.45 -14.14 7.88
N LEU A 215 -10.33 -13.47 7.12
CA LEU A 215 -11.74 -13.34 7.44
C LEU A 215 -12.42 -14.71 7.53
N SER A 216 -12.19 -15.58 6.55
CA SER A 216 -12.71 -16.95 6.54
C SER A 216 -12.25 -17.75 7.75
N SER A 217 -10.99 -17.59 8.14
CA SER A 217 -10.40 -18.27 9.30
C SER A 217 -11.00 -17.79 10.61
N ILE A 218 -11.24 -16.48 10.76
CA ILE A 218 -11.90 -15.91 11.94
C ILE A 218 -13.32 -16.44 12.06
N VAL A 219 -14.09 -16.45 10.96
CA VAL A 219 -15.47 -16.95 10.94
C VAL A 219 -15.52 -18.45 11.26
N ALA A 220 -14.64 -19.24 10.64
CA ALA A 220 -14.56 -20.68 10.88
C ALA A 220 -14.20 -21.00 12.35
N SER A 221 -13.28 -20.25 12.94
CA SER A 221 -12.86 -20.46 14.34
C SER A 221 -13.97 -20.13 15.32
N LYS A 222 -14.74 -19.06 15.07
CA LYS A 222 -15.92 -18.73 15.90
C LYS A 222 -16.97 -19.84 15.87
N ARG A 223 -17.24 -20.42 14.69
CA ARG A 223 -18.21 -21.53 14.54
C ARG A 223 -17.80 -22.78 15.30
N LEU A 224 -16.50 -23.10 15.33
CA LEU A 224 -15.97 -24.23 16.10
C LEU A 224 -16.21 -24.03 17.60
N ILE A 225 -15.92 -22.83 18.12
CA ILE A 225 -16.10 -22.50 19.53
C ILE A 225 -17.59 -22.58 19.93
N THR A 226 -18.51 -22.06 19.11
CA THR A 226 -19.95 -22.14 19.40
C THR A 226 -20.47 -23.58 19.35
N GLY A 227 -20.05 -24.37 18.35
CA GLY A 227 -20.48 -25.76 18.22
C GLY A 227 -19.96 -26.66 19.35
N GLU A 228 -18.76 -26.40 19.88
CA GLU A 228 -18.24 -27.11 21.06
C GLU A 228 -19.03 -26.76 22.32
N LYS A 229 -19.40 -25.50 22.51
CA LYS A 229 -20.22 -25.07 23.65
C LYS A 229 -21.60 -25.71 23.65
N GLU A 230 -22.24 -25.82 22.49
CA GLU A 230 -23.54 -26.49 22.34
C GLU A 230 -23.44 -27.98 22.69
N LYS A 231 -22.42 -28.70 22.16
CA LYS A 231 -22.20 -30.12 22.49
C LYS A 231 -21.92 -30.36 23.97
N VAL A 232 -21.15 -29.48 24.62
CA VAL A 232 -20.89 -29.56 26.07
C VAL A 232 -22.17 -29.35 26.87
N ARG A 233 -23.00 -28.38 26.47
CA ARG A 233 -24.29 -28.09 27.11
C ARG A 233 -25.27 -29.27 26.96
N GLU A 234 -25.41 -29.83 25.77
CA GLU A 234 -26.24 -31.02 25.52
C GLU A 234 -25.81 -32.22 26.38
N LYS A 235 -24.49 -32.42 26.53
CA LYS A 235 -23.94 -33.50 27.38
C LYS A 235 -24.19 -33.28 28.87
N GLN A 236 -24.22 -32.03 29.33
CA GLN A 236 -24.53 -31.68 30.72
C GLN A 236 -26.04 -31.82 31.00
N GLU A 237 -26.90 -31.33 30.11
CA GLU A 237 -28.36 -31.43 30.24
C GLU A 237 -28.84 -32.89 30.12
N GLY A 238 -28.21 -33.72 29.26
CA GLY A 238 -28.50 -35.14 29.13
C GLY A 238 -28.11 -35.97 30.38
N ARG A 239 -27.08 -35.57 31.13
CA ARG A 239 -26.70 -36.21 32.41
C ARG A 239 -27.66 -35.89 33.55
N LEU A 240 -28.29 -34.71 33.54
CA LEU A 240 -29.23 -34.27 34.57
C LEU A 240 -30.62 -34.91 34.44
N LYS A 241 -30.99 -35.39 33.25
CA LYS A 241 -32.27 -36.07 33.00
C LYS A 241 -32.22 -37.60 33.18
N GLY A 242 -31.04 -38.16 33.49
CA GLY A 242 -30.81 -39.59 33.66
C GLY A 242 -30.69 -40.05 35.11
N VAL A 243 -31.08 -39.21 36.08
CA VAL A 243 -31.12 -39.51 37.53
C VAL A 243 -32.55 -39.49 38.00
#